data_AF-G4ZHB5-F1
#
_entry.id   AF-G4ZHB5-F1
#
_cell.length_a   1.000
_cell.length_b   1.000
_cell.length_c   1.000
_cell.angle_alpha   90.00
_cell.angle_beta   90.00
_cell.angle_gamma   90.00
#
_symmetry.space_group_name_H-M   'P 1'
#
loop_
_entity.id
_entity.type
_entity.pdbx_description
1 polymer ?
#
loop_
_entity_poly.entity_id
_entity_poly.type
_entity_poly.pdbx_seq_one_letter_code
_entity_poly.pdbx_strand_id
1 'polypeptide(L)'
;MAEYSTEAEDLVLRATDETLAGPEWALNMALCDCANAQHAACDDIVRLLQRRLQSGQPKVALLALVLTETLVKNGPAAVHSLVGSRLFLNEVAALSDGSLGVDVQNQALLLIRQWADAFMGGELHAFQDVYRQLKLQGVAFPEVENDVPIFTPPSSTTAASREESSAGFAAAAPRRTREQQLEKLHADLKVVQEKIKLLRELHTKGQTGEQLEDVLDFLRQCQPRMNTLIEGGVMGKIDERTLEECLTVRGAGVV
;
A
#
# COMPACT_ATOMS: atom_id res chain seq x y z
N MET A 1 -8.82 -12.40 36.10
CA MET A 1 -7.80 -11.53 35.46
C MET A 1 -6.59 -12.34 34.97
N ALA A 2 -6.06 -13.32 35.72
CA ALA A 2 -4.93 -14.13 35.26
C ALA A 2 -5.25 -15.09 34.08
N GLU A 3 -6.43 -15.70 34.04
CA GLU A 3 -6.78 -16.69 32.99
C GLU A 3 -6.85 -16.08 31.57
N TYR A 4 -7.38 -14.87 31.43
CA TYR A 4 -7.48 -14.18 30.13
C TYR A 4 -6.15 -13.62 29.62
N SER A 5 -5.24 -13.24 30.52
CA SER A 5 -3.87 -12.80 30.17
C SER A 5 -3.10 -13.94 29.51
N THR A 6 -3.23 -15.16 30.04
CA THR A 6 -2.62 -16.37 29.43
C THR A 6 -3.25 -16.74 28.09
N GLU A 7 -4.56 -16.52 27.91
CA GLU A 7 -5.24 -16.80 26.64
C GLU A 7 -4.79 -15.86 25.51
N ALA A 8 -4.68 -14.56 25.78
CA ALA A 8 -4.18 -13.60 24.80
C ALA A 8 -2.71 -13.89 24.43
N GLU A 9 -1.89 -14.30 25.40
CA GLU A 9 -0.51 -14.72 25.14
C GLU A 9 -0.43 -15.96 24.24
N ASP A 10 -1.24 -17.00 24.49
CA ASP A 10 -1.32 -18.21 23.64
C ASP A 10 -1.71 -17.86 22.20
N LEU A 11 -2.72 -16.99 22.05
CA LEU A 11 -3.17 -16.54 20.73
C LEU A 11 -2.07 -15.83 19.95
N VAL A 12 -1.26 -14.98 20.60
CA VAL A 12 -0.12 -14.31 19.94
C VAL A 12 0.93 -15.34 19.52
N LEU A 13 1.25 -16.33 20.36
CA LEU A 13 2.22 -17.38 20.02
C LEU A 13 1.77 -18.17 18.78
N ARG A 14 0.50 -18.56 18.74
CA ARG A 14 -0.09 -19.30 17.62
C ARG A 14 -0.18 -18.47 16.35
N ALA A 15 -0.59 -17.19 16.46
CA ALA A 15 -0.71 -16.28 15.31
C ALA A 15 0.64 -15.94 14.67
N THR A 16 1.73 -16.14 15.40
CA THR A 16 3.09 -15.83 14.94
C THR A 16 3.98 -17.08 14.87
N ASP A 17 3.38 -18.28 14.85
CA ASP A 17 4.11 -19.54 14.82
C ASP A 17 4.91 -19.69 13.50
N GLU A 18 6.14 -20.20 13.60
CA GLU A 18 7.04 -20.31 12.45
C GLU A 18 6.56 -21.32 11.40
N THR A 19 5.70 -22.27 11.80
CA THR A 19 5.17 -23.33 10.93
C THR A 19 4.02 -22.84 10.04
N LEU A 20 3.48 -21.65 10.29
CA LEU A 20 2.39 -21.09 9.48
C LEU A 20 2.85 -20.79 8.06
N ALA A 21 2.01 -21.13 7.07
CA ALA A 21 2.26 -20.77 5.68
C ALA A 21 2.22 -19.24 5.46
N GLY A 22 1.41 -18.52 6.24
CA GLY A 22 1.23 -17.07 6.16
C GLY A 22 0.45 -16.54 7.37
N PRO A 23 0.02 -15.26 7.34
CA PRO A 23 -0.81 -14.69 8.41
C PRO A 23 -2.12 -15.45 8.55
N GLU A 24 -2.43 -15.87 9.77
CA GLU A 24 -3.69 -16.57 10.05
C GLU A 24 -4.76 -15.58 10.53
N TRP A 25 -5.54 -15.08 9.57
CA TRP A 25 -6.45 -13.96 9.78
C TRP A 25 -7.50 -14.20 10.87
N ALA A 26 -7.94 -15.44 11.05
CA ALA A 26 -8.86 -15.79 12.13
C ALA A 26 -8.24 -15.52 13.52
N LEU A 27 -6.96 -15.86 13.71
CA LEU A 27 -6.25 -15.59 14.96
C LEU A 27 -5.97 -14.10 15.15
N ASN A 28 -5.56 -13.41 14.07
CA ASN A 28 -5.32 -11.97 14.12
C ASN A 28 -6.58 -11.19 14.50
N MET A 29 -7.74 -11.54 13.92
CA MET A 29 -9.01 -10.91 14.26
C MET A 29 -9.47 -11.25 15.68
N ALA A 30 -9.29 -12.49 16.13
CA ALA A 30 -9.59 -12.85 17.52
C ALA A 30 -8.76 -12.04 18.52
N LEU A 31 -7.50 -11.73 18.21
CA LEU A 31 -6.66 -10.84 19.02
C LEU A 31 -7.14 -9.38 18.98
N CYS A 32 -7.63 -8.89 17.84
CA CYS A 32 -8.28 -7.57 17.78
C CYS A 32 -9.53 -7.52 18.65
N ASP A 33 -10.37 -8.55 18.61
CA ASP A 33 -11.58 -8.64 19.44
C ASP A 33 -11.22 -8.72 20.93
N CYS A 34 -10.21 -9.51 21.28
CA CYS A 34 -9.68 -9.60 22.65
C CYS A 34 -9.19 -8.24 23.15
N ALA A 35 -8.37 -7.52 22.36
CA ALA A 35 -7.86 -6.21 22.73
C ALA A 35 -8.99 -5.18 22.91
N ASN A 36 -9.99 -5.18 22.03
CA ASN A 36 -11.15 -4.29 22.13
C ASN A 36 -12.05 -4.61 23.32
N ALA A 37 -12.23 -5.88 23.66
CA ALA A 37 -13.04 -6.31 24.80
C ALA A 37 -12.35 -6.07 26.15
N GLN A 38 -11.02 -6.19 26.18
CA GLN A 38 -10.24 -6.24 27.41
C GLN A 38 -9.01 -5.34 27.32
N HIS A 39 -9.13 -4.12 27.82
CA HIS A 39 -8.01 -3.17 27.87
C HIS A 39 -6.77 -3.75 28.57
N ALA A 40 -6.94 -4.58 29.61
CA ALA A 40 -5.85 -5.22 30.33
C ALA A 40 -5.05 -6.22 29.47
N ALA A 41 -5.63 -6.78 28.40
CA ALA A 41 -4.93 -7.69 27.50
C ALA A 41 -3.98 -6.96 26.53
N CYS A 42 -4.19 -5.65 26.31
CA CYS A 42 -3.39 -4.87 25.37
C CYS A 42 -1.90 -4.86 25.74
N ASP A 43 -1.58 -4.70 27.03
CA ASP A 43 -0.20 -4.69 27.51
C ASP A 43 0.51 -6.02 27.25
N ASP A 44 -0.15 -7.14 27.54
CA ASP A 44 0.42 -8.48 27.33
C ASP A 44 0.58 -8.81 25.84
N ILE A 45 -0.42 -8.48 25.02
CA ILE A 45 -0.35 -8.65 23.56
C ILE A 45 0.83 -7.87 22.99
N VAL A 46 0.96 -6.58 23.29
CA VAL A 46 2.02 -5.73 22.73
C VAL A 46 3.39 -6.13 23.29
N ARG A 47 3.49 -6.47 24.57
CA ARG A 47 4.74 -6.97 25.18
C ARG A 47 5.20 -8.26 24.51
N LEU A 48 4.29 -9.19 24.24
CA LEU A 48 4.65 -10.44 23.60
C LEU A 48 5.01 -10.23 22.12
N LEU A 49 4.27 -9.38 21.39
CA LEU A 49 4.65 -8.96 20.04
C LEU A 49 6.06 -8.39 19.98
N GLN A 50 6.44 -7.53 20.95
CA GLN A 50 7.79 -7.00 21.04
C GLN A 50 8.84 -8.13 21.11
N ARG A 51 8.59 -9.17 21.93
CA ARG A 51 9.47 -10.35 22.00
C ARG A 51 9.50 -11.15 20.70
N ARG A 52 8.38 -11.23 19.97
CA ARG A 52 8.31 -11.94 18.67
C ARG A 52 9.10 -11.19 17.59
N LEU A 53 9.07 -9.85 17.58
CA LEU A 53 9.93 -9.03 16.71
C LEU A 53 11.42 -9.28 16.98
N GLN A 54 11.79 -9.50 18.25
CA GLN A 54 13.16 -9.81 18.69
C GLN A 54 13.58 -11.28 18.51
N SER A 55 12.74 -12.13 17.91
CA SER A 55 12.99 -13.58 17.85
C SER A 55 14.22 -13.99 17.01
N GLY A 56 14.70 -13.11 16.12
CA GLY A 56 15.75 -13.41 15.15
C GLY A 56 15.30 -14.36 14.02
N GLN A 57 14.01 -14.72 13.98
CA GLN A 57 13.46 -15.63 12.97
C GLN A 57 12.65 -14.83 11.93
N PRO A 58 13.03 -14.86 10.65
CA PRO A 58 12.36 -14.08 9.60
C PRO A 58 10.84 -14.26 9.55
N LYS A 59 10.38 -15.52 9.62
CA LYS A 59 8.95 -15.84 9.54
C LYS A 59 8.16 -15.30 10.73
N VAL A 60 8.68 -15.51 11.94
CA VAL A 60 8.06 -15.02 13.18
C VAL A 60 8.02 -13.50 13.20
N ALA A 61 9.11 -12.83 12.83
CA ALA A 61 9.18 -11.38 12.77
C ALA A 61 8.17 -10.80 11.74
N LEU A 62 8.07 -11.41 10.55
CA LEU A 62 7.12 -10.98 9.53
C LEU A 62 5.67 -11.13 10.00
N LEU A 63 5.32 -12.28 10.59
CA LEU A 63 3.96 -12.51 11.11
C LEU A 63 3.64 -11.55 12.26
N ALA A 64 4.61 -11.26 13.15
CA ALA A 64 4.45 -10.29 14.22
C ALA A 64 4.24 -8.86 13.69
N LEU A 65 4.95 -8.45 12.62
CA LEU A 65 4.72 -7.17 11.96
C LEU A 65 3.31 -7.08 11.37
N VAL A 66 2.84 -8.13 10.68
CA VAL A 66 1.47 -8.18 10.10
C VAL A 66 0.39 -8.15 11.19
N LEU A 67 0.58 -8.90 12.28
CA LEU A 67 -0.34 -8.88 13.42
C LEU A 67 -0.37 -7.50 14.08
N THR A 68 0.80 -6.87 14.26
CA THR A 68 0.89 -5.50 14.79
C THR A 68 0.15 -4.51 13.91
N GLU A 69 0.34 -4.56 12.59
CA GLU A 69 -0.42 -3.74 11.64
C GLU A 69 -1.92 -3.92 11.80
N THR A 70 -2.38 -5.17 11.91
CA THR A 70 -3.79 -5.51 12.07
C THR A 70 -4.36 -4.94 13.37
N LEU A 71 -3.62 -5.04 14.47
CA LEU A 71 -4.00 -4.48 15.77
C LEU A 71 -4.00 -2.96 15.77
N VAL A 72 -3.08 -2.28 15.07
CA VAL A 72 -3.11 -0.81 14.95
C VAL A 72 -4.27 -0.34 14.07
N LYS A 73 -4.74 -1.15 13.12
CA LYS A 73 -5.88 -0.79 12.27
C LYS A 73 -7.24 -1.01 12.94
N ASN A 74 -7.37 -2.03 13.79
CA ASN A 74 -8.65 -2.50 14.33
C ASN A 74 -8.75 -2.45 15.86
N GLY A 75 -7.64 -2.19 16.55
CA GLY A 75 -7.56 -2.21 18.00
C GLY A 75 -7.94 -0.88 18.65
N PRO A 76 -8.08 -0.86 19.99
CA PRO A 76 -8.40 0.34 20.74
C PRO A 76 -7.21 1.30 20.81
N ALA A 77 -7.47 2.55 21.20
CA ALA A 77 -6.42 3.58 21.37
C ALA A 77 -5.28 3.15 22.32
N ALA A 78 -5.55 2.26 23.28
CA ALA A 78 -4.53 1.67 24.15
C ALA A 78 -3.43 0.95 23.36
N VAL A 79 -3.79 0.18 22.33
CA VAL A 79 -2.83 -0.47 21.43
C VAL A 79 -2.00 0.58 20.70
N HIS A 80 -2.61 1.66 20.22
CA HIS A 80 -1.90 2.73 19.52
C HIS A 80 -0.86 3.40 20.44
N SER A 81 -1.22 3.67 21.69
CA SER A 81 -0.29 4.24 22.67
C SER A 81 0.88 3.32 22.98
N LEU A 82 0.64 2.01 23.11
CA LEU A 82 1.67 1.01 23.40
C LEU A 82 2.62 0.80 22.21
N VAL A 83 2.06 0.62 21.00
CA VAL A 83 2.83 0.50 19.74
C VAL A 83 3.56 1.80 19.41
N GLY A 84 2.96 2.95 19.73
CA GLY A 84 3.55 4.28 19.60
C GLY A 84 4.61 4.60 20.66
N SER A 85 4.98 3.65 21.53
CA SER A 85 6.12 3.84 22.43
C SER A 85 7.44 3.73 21.67
N ARG A 86 8.46 4.50 22.08
CA ARG A 86 9.80 4.39 21.47
C ARG A 86 10.41 3.01 21.65
N LEU A 87 10.09 2.32 22.73
CA LEU A 87 10.56 0.95 22.95
C LEU A 87 10.07 0.03 21.84
N PHE A 88 8.77 0.03 21.56
CA PHE A 88 8.21 -0.81 20.51
C PHE A 88 8.67 -0.38 19.12
N LEU A 89 8.63 0.91 18.81
CA LEU A 89 9.04 1.41 17.49
C LEU A 89 10.51 1.18 17.16
N ASN A 90 11.39 1.18 18.15
CA ASN A 90 12.79 0.87 17.94
C ASN A 90 13.01 -0.60 17.54
N GLU A 91 12.19 -1.53 18.05
CA GLU A 91 12.25 -2.94 17.60
C GLU A 91 11.81 -3.07 16.14
N VAL A 92 10.75 -2.36 15.73
CA VAL A 92 10.33 -2.33 14.32
C VAL A 92 11.42 -1.67 13.46
N ALA A 93 12.02 -0.58 13.92
CA ALA A 93 13.09 0.10 13.21
C ALA A 93 14.35 -0.76 13.07
N ALA A 94 14.68 -1.60 14.07
CA ALA A 94 15.83 -2.51 14.01
C ALA A 94 15.69 -3.51 12.85
N LEU A 95 14.46 -3.91 12.51
CA LEU A 95 14.17 -4.82 11.40
C LEU A 95 14.35 -4.18 10.01
N SER A 96 14.64 -2.88 9.93
CA SER A 96 14.86 -2.19 8.64
C SER A 96 16.25 -2.38 8.04
N ASP A 97 17.17 -3.06 8.73
CA ASP A 97 18.55 -3.26 8.27
C ASP A 97 18.71 -4.38 7.22
N GLY A 98 17.67 -5.18 6.98
CA GLY A 98 17.68 -6.29 6.02
C GLY A 98 18.28 -7.60 6.55
N SER A 99 18.72 -7.66 7.81
CA SER A 99 19.36 -8.84 8.41
C SER A 99 18.47 -10.10 8.43
N LEU A 100 17.15 -9.92 8.50
CA LEU A 100 16.16 -10.99 8.46
C LEU A 100 15.50 -11.17 7.08
N GLY A 101 16.03 -10.55 6.04
CA GLY A 101 15.54 -10.67 4.67
C GLY A 101 14.66 -9.50 4.21
N VAL A 102 14.54 -9.39 2.88
CA VAL A 102 13.93 -8.23 2.19
C VAL A 102 12.45 -8.07 2.55
N ASP A 103 11.70 -9.17 2.72
CA ASP A 103 10.27 -9.10 3.06
C ASP A 103 10.04 -8.47 4.45
N VAL A 104 10.86 -8.85 5.44
CA VAL A 104 10.79 -8.30 6.80
C VAL A 104 11.19 -6.82 6.79
N GLN A 105 12.27 -6.48 6.10
CA GLN A 105 12.73 -5.11 5.93
C GLN A 105 11.66 -4.22 5.28
N ASN A 106 11.11 -4.66 4.15
CA ASN A 106 10.09 -3.92 3.42
C ASN A 106 8.84 -3.70 4.26
N GLN A 107 8.36 -4.74 4.96
CA GLN A 107 7.20 -4.63 5.84
C GLN A 107 7.47 -3.65 6.99
N ALA A 108 8.62 -3.73 7.66
CA ALA A 108 8.96 -2.83 8.75
C ALA A 108 9.01 -1.36 8.29
N LEU A 109 9.68 -1.09 7.17
CA LEU A 109 9.77 0.25 6.59
C LEU A 109 8.40 0.79 6.17
N LEU A 110 7.58 -0.07 5.55
CA LEU A 110 6.23 0.28 5.14
C LEU A 110 5.38 0.70 6.34
N LEU A 111 5.40 -0.07 7.44
CA LEU A 111 4.65 0.23 8.65
C LEU A 111 5.09 1.54 9.32
N ILE A 112 6.40 1.74 9.47
CA ILE A 112 6.92 2.98 10.06
C ILE A 112 6.46 4.20 9.26
N ARG A 113 6.51 4.12 7.93
CA ARG A 113 6.05 5.20 7.06
C ARG A 113 4.53 5.40 7.18
N GLN A 114 3.74 4.34 7.09
CA GLN A 114 2.28 4.42 7.18
C GLN A 114 1.82 4.98 8.52
N TRP A 115 2.41 4.56 9.63
CA TRP A 115 2.05 5.06 10.94
C TRP A 115 2.49 6.52 11.15
N ALA A 116 3.66 6.93 10.64
CA ALA A 116 4.06 8.32 10.67
C ALA A 116 3.06 9.23 9.93
N ASP A 117 2.54 8.76 8.79
CA ASP A 117 1.52 9.49 8.02
C ASP A 117 0.14 9.45 8.70
N ALA A 118 -0.29 8.30 9.23
CA ALA A 118 -1.61 8.12 9.85
C ALA A 118 -1.78 8.86 11.19
N PHE A 119 -0.71 8.93 12.00
CA PHE A 119 -0.71 9.62 13.29
C PHE A 119 -0.11 11.03 13.19
N MET A 120 -0.03 11.60 11.97
CA MET A 120 0.45 12.96 11.75
C MET A 120 -0.45 13.98 12.46
N GLY A 121 0.14 14.88 13.25
CA GLY A 121 -0.59 15.92 13.98
C GLY A 121 -1.34 15.46 15.24
N GLY A 122 -1.28 14.17 15.59
CA GLY A 122 -1.78 13.64 16.87
C GLY A 122 -0.72 13.68 17.99
N GLU A 123 -1.09 13.17 19.17
CA GLU A 123 -0.22 13.14 20.37
C GLU A 123 0.88 12.07 20.32
N LEU A 124 0.76 11.08 19.42
CA LEU A 124 1.71 9.97 19.26
C LEU A 124 2.90 10.34 18.35
N HIS A 125 3.65 11.38 18.75
CA HIS A 125 4.76 11.95 17.97
C HIS A 125 5.91 10.96 17.68
N ALA A 126 6.06 9.90 18.48
CA ALA A 126 7.14 8.94 18.33
C ALA A 126 7.15 8.23 16.96
N PHE A 127 5.98 8.00 16.34
CA PHE A 127 5.89 7.45 14.99
C PHE A 127 6.62 8.34 13.97
N GLN A 128 6.36 9.64 14.03
CA GLN A 128 6.99 10.64 13.14
C GLN A 128 8.48 10.79 13.44
N ASP A 129 8.86 10.75 14.72
CA ASP A 129 10.25 10.88 15.14
C ASP A 129 11.12 9.73 14.63
N VAL A 130 10.67 8.49 14.80
CA VAL A 130 11.40 7.30 14.32
C VAL A 130 11.50 7.30 12.79
N TYR A 131 10.42 7.65 12.10
CA TYR A 131 10.46 7.82 10.64
C TYR A 131 11.48 8.87 10.18
N ARG A 132 11.48 10.06 10.80
CA ARG A 132 12.46 11.12 10.49
C ARG A 132 13.89 10.70 10.82
N GLN A 133 14.09 9.99 11.93
CA GLN A 133 15.40 9.49 12.33
C GLN A 133 15.97 8.52 11.28
N LEU A 134 15.19 7.56 10.81
CA LEU A 134 15.62 6.62 9.78
C LEU A 134 15.92 7.33 8.45
N LYS A 135 15.10 8.33 8.07
CA LYS A 135 15.37 9.18 6.89
C LYS A 135 16.70 9.93 7.02
N LEU A 136 17.01 10.49 8.19
CA LEU A 136 18.29 11.16 8.45
C LEU A 136 19.47 10.21 8.40
N GLN A 137 19.27 8.93 8.74
CA GLN A 137 20.26 7.86 8.61
C GLN A 137 20.45 7.36 7.16
N GLY A 138 19.73 7.94 6.20
CA GLY A 138 19.83 7.57 4.78
C GLY A 138 19.01 6.34 4.40
N VAL A 139 18.14 5.85 5.29
CA VAL A 139 17.27 4.70 4.99
C VAL A 139 16.28 5.08 3.89
N ALA A 140 16.35 4.36 2.78
CA ALA A 140 15.35 4.44 1.72
C ALA A 140 14.08 3.75 2.21
N PHE A 141 12.97 4.48 2.15
CA PHE A 141 11.66 3.90 2.43
C PHE A 141 11.05 3.51 1.09
N PRO A 142 10.36 2.36 1.01
CA PRO A 142 9.57 2.04 -0.16
C PRO A 142 8.63 3.22 -0.40
N GLU A 143 8.47 3.59 -1.68
CA GLU A 143 7.36 4.48 -2.02
C GLU A 143 6.10 3.78 -1.53
N VAL A 144 5.40 4.41 -0.59
CA VAL A 144 4.05 3.96 -0.28
C VAL A 144 3.30 4.25 -1.54
N GLU A 145 3.10 3.22 -2.37
CA GLU A 145 2.09 3.24 -3.41
C GLU A 145 0.73 3.35 -2.71
N ASN A 146 0.42 4.54 -2.22
CA ASN A 146 -0.93 5.08 -2.21
C ASN A 146 -1.27 5.62 -3.62
N ASP A 147 -0.67 5.03 -4.66
CA ASP A 147 -0.81 5.42 -6.04
C ASP A 147 -1.66 4.38 -6.78
N VAL A 148 -2.98 4.60 -6.75
CA VAL A 148 -3.62 4.66 -8.06
C VAL A 148 -3.20 6.01 -8.63
N PRO A 149 -2.48 6.06 -9.77
CA PRO A 149 -1.93 7.29 -10.32
C PRO A 149 -2.98 8.40 -10.38
N ILE A 150 -2.70 9.56 -9.76
CA ILE A 150 -3.52 10.76 -9.92
C ILE A 150 -3.37 11.22 -11.37
N PHE A 151 -4.35 10.87 -12.19
CA PHE A 151 -4.42 11.30 -13.58
C PHE A 151 -4.96 12.73 -13.64
N THR A 152 -4.06 13.68 -13.84
CA THR A 152 -4.41 14.97 -14.45
C THR A 152 -4.03 14.84 -15.93
N PRO A 153 -4.99 14.78 -16.87
CA PRO A 153 -4.65 14.77 -18.29
C PRO A 153 -3.92 16.06 -18.66
N PRO A 154 -2.97 16.05 -19.62
CA PRO A 154 -2.52 17.28 -20.24
C PRO A 154 -3.71 17.94 -20.94
N SER A 155 -4.04 19.17 -20.56
CA SER A 155 -5.05 19.97 -21.27
C SER A 155 -4.60 20.16 -22.71
N SER A 156 -5.30 19.50 -23.63
CA SER A 156 -5.26 19.84 -25.05
C SER A 156 -6.03 21.14 -25.25
N THR A 157 -5.37 22.28 -25.07
CA THR A 157 -5.84 23.57 -25.58
C THR A 157 -4.76 24.21 -26.42
N THR A 158 -5.07 24.31 -27.70
CA THR A 158 -4.43 25.10 -28.75
C THR A 158 -3.94 26.46 -28.26
N ALA A 159 -2.77 26.85 -28.78
CA ALA A 159 -2.06 28.10 -28.51
C ALA A 159 -2.93 29.37 -28.67
N ALA A 160 -2.87 30.26 -27.66
CA ALA A 160 -2.91 31.71 -27.83
C ALA A 160 -2.44 32.44 -26.55
N SER A 161 -1.33 33.18 -26.70
CA SER A 161 -0.88 34.40 -25.98
C SER A 161 -0.80 34.50 -24.44
N ARG A 162 0.46 34.73 -23.99
CA ARG A 162 0.94 35.76 -23.02
C ARG A 162 0.21 35.92 -21.67
N GLU A 163 0.92 35.66 -20.56
CA GLU A 163 1.68 36.65 -19.77
C GLU A 163 2.33 35.99 -18.53
N GLU A 164 3.57 36.39 -18.24
CA GLU A 164 4.30 36.03 -17.03
C GLU A 164 3.65 36.65 -15.80
N SER A 165 3.45 35.88 -14.73
CA SER A 165 3.45 36.39 -13.35
C SER A 165 3.71 35.27 -12.36
N SER A 166 4.60 35.59 -11.44
CA SER A 166 5.22 34.75 -10.43
C SER A 166 4.33 34.50 -9.21
N ALA A 167 4.66 33.38 -8.53
CA ALA A 167 4.45 33.09 -7.11
C ALA A 167 3.02 32.77 -6.61
N GLY A 168 2.93 31.63 -5.90
CA GLY A 168 2.07 31.50 -4.73
C GLY A 168 1.01 30.40 -4.79
N PHE A 169 1.15 29.42 -3.89
CA PHE A 169 0.13 28.46 -3.45
C PHE A 169 -0.37 27.42 -4.46
N ALA A 170 0.30 26.28 -4.50
CA ALA A 170 -0.33 25.03 -4.95
C ALA A 170 -1.36 24.61 -3.89
N ALA A 171 -2.61 24.99 -4.14
CA ALA A 171 -3.78 24.47 -3.43
C ALA A 171 -3.81 22.94 -3.55
N ALA A 172 -3.79 22.25 -2.41
CA ALA A 172 -3.92 20.80 -2.35
C ALA A 172 -5.30 20.40 -2.92
N ALA A 173 -5.30 19.69 -4.05
CA ALA A 173 -6.49 19.12 -4.64
C ALA A 173 -7.16 18.12 -3.66
N PRO A 174 -8.51 18.00 -3.67
CA PRO A 174 -9.22 17.08 -2.78
C PRO A 174 -8.77 15.64 -3.03
N ARG A 175 -8.34 14.95 -1.96
CA ARG A 175 -7.93 13.54 -1.99
C ARG A 175 -9.14 12.67 -2.34
N ARG A 176 -9.11 12.01 -3.51
CA ARG A 176 -10.16 11.09 -3.97
C ARG A 176 -10.15 9.81 -3.14
N THR A 177 -11.32 9.23 -2.91
CA THR A 177 -11.45 7.94 -2.19
C THR A 177 -11.03 6.77 -3.10
N ARG A 178 -10.69 5.61 -2.51
CA ARG A 178 -10.32 4.37 -3.23
C ARG A 178 -11.37 3.97 -4.27
N GLU A 179 -12.65 4.14 -3.95
CA GLU A 179 -13.77 3.87 -4.86
C GLU A 179 -13.74 4.79 -6.08
N GLN A 180 -13.51 6.09 -5.89
CA GLN A 180 -13.39 7.06 -6.99
C GLN A 180 -12.15 6.79 -7.87
N GLN A 181 -11.07 6.26 -7.29
CA GLN A 181 -9.88 5.86 -8.04
C GLN A 181 -10.15 4.61 -8.90
N LEU A 182 -10.87 3.63 -8.38
CA LEU A 182 -11.32 2.44 -9.13
C LEU A 182 -12.27 2.82 -10.26
N GLU A 183 -13.26 3.68 -10.01
CA GLU A 183 -14.17 4.18 -11.05
C GLU A 183 -13.40 4.90 -12.18
N LYS A 184 -12.40 5.71 -11.81
CA LYS A 184 -11.55 6.39 -12.78
C LYS A 184 -10.69 5.41 -13.59
N LEU A 185 -10.15 4.38 -12.95
CA LEU A 185 -9.40 3.32 -13.64
C LEU A 185 -10.27 2.59 -14.67
N HIS A 186 -11.50 2.22 -14.30
CA HIS A 186 -12.44 1.60 -15.23
C HIS A 186 -12.79 2.52 -16.41
N ALA A 187 -12.96 3.82 -16.15
CA ALA A 187 -13.19 4.80 -17.21
C ALA A 187 -11.99 4.93 -18.16
N ASP A 188 -10.77 4.95 -17.62
CA ASP A 188 -9.54 5.00 -18.42
C ASP A 188 -9.35 3.73 -19.26
N LEU A 189 -9.61 2.54 -18.70
CA LEU A 189 -9.58 1.26 -19.42
C LEU A 189 -10.58 1.23 -20.57
N LYS A 190 -11.78 1.79 -20.36
CA LYS A 190 -12.79 1.91 -21.41
C LYS A 190 -12.29 2.76 -22.59
N VAL A 191 -11.60 3.87 -22.34
CA VAL A 191 -11.01 4.70 -23.40
C VAL A 191 -9.94 3.94 -24.18
N VAL A 192 -9.10 3.16 -23.50
CA VAL A 192 -8.08 2.31 -24.17
C VAL A 192 -8.76 1.25 -25.04
N GLN A 193 -9.82 0.61 -24.55
CA GLN A 193 -10.60 -0.37 -25.31
C GLN A 193 -11.24 0.26 -26.56
N GLU A 194 -11.78 1.49 -26.46
CA GLU A 194 -12.33 2.23 -27.59
C GLU A 194 -11.25 2.55 -28.63
N LYS A 195 -10.04 2.94 -28.21
CA LYS A 195 -8.90 3.20 -29.10
C LYS A 195 -8.40 1.93 -29.80
N ILE A 196 -8.39 0.78 -29.13
CA ILE A 196 -8.08 -0.52 -29.75
C ILE A 196 -9.14 -0.91 -30.78
N LYS A 197 -10.42 -0.66 -30.50
CA LYS A 197 -11.49 -0.90 -31.45
C LYS A 197 -11.31 -0.02 -32.70
N LEU A 198 -11.01 1.26 -32.50
CA LEU A 198 -10.72 2.19 -33.59
C LEU A 198 -9.50 1.74 -34.41
N LEU A 199 -8.43 1.27 -33.77
CA LEU A 199 -7.26 0.72 -34.46
C LEU A 199 -7.65 -0.43 -35.39
N ARG A 200 -8.46 -1.38 -34.92
CA ARG A 200 -8.97 -2.50 -35.74
C ARG A 200 -9.84 -2.01 -36.90
N GLU A 201 -10.69 -1.01 -36.67
CA GLU A 201 -11.53 -0.44 -37.73
C GLU A 201 -10.70 0.28 -38.81
N LEU A 202 -9.69 1.06 -38.40
CA LEU A 202 -8.78 1.73 -39.34
C LEU A 202 -7.98 0.71 -40.16
N HIS A 203 -7.50 -0.36 -39.51
CA HIS A 203 -6.76 -1.43 -40.16
C HIS A 203 -7.63 -2.23 -41.15
N THR A 204 -8.89 -2.54 -40.80
CA THR A 204 -9.82 -3.24 -41.72
C THR A 204 -10.25 -2.36 -42.90
N LYS A 205 -10.31 -1.04 -42.72
CA LYS A 205 -10.59 -0.07 -43.80
C LYS A 205 -9.37 0.26 -44.65
N GLY A 206 -8.19 -0.29 -44.31
CA GLY A 206 -6.92 0.02 -45.01
C GLY A 206 -6.52 1.49 -44.91
N GLN A 207 -7.00 2.21 -43.89
CA GLN A 207 -6.66 3.61 -43.69
C GLN A 207 -5.25 3.71 -43.11
N THR A 208 -4.40 4.46 -43.81
CA THR A 208 -3.04 4.81 -43.38
C THR A 208 -2.92 6.33 -43.34
N GLY A 209 -2.39 6.89 -42.26
CA GLY A 209 -2.22 8.34 -42.08
C GLY A 209 -2.15 8.76 -40.62
N GLU A 210 -2.15 10.07 -40.39
CA GLU A 210 -1.96 10.72 -39.07
C GLU A 210 -2.89 10.16 -37.98
N GLN A 211 -4.17 9.89 -38.30
CA GLN A 211 -5.11 9.29 -37.35
C GLN A 211 -4.75 7.86 -36.89
N LEU A 212 -4.09 7.07 -37.74
CA LEU A 212 -3.62 5.74 -37.36
C LEU A 212 -2.39 5.85 -36.45
N GLU A 213 -1.48 6.77 -36.78
CA GLU A 213 -0.28 7.05 -36.03
C GLU A 213 -0.60 7.59 -34.64
N ASP A 214 -1.57 8.51 -34.52
CA ASP A 214 -2.08 9.03 -33.25
C ASP A 214 -2.63 7.93 -32.34
N VAL A 215 -3.38 6.97 -32.92
CA VAL A 215 -3.94 5.85 -32.16
C VAL A 215 -2.83 4.89 -31.71
N LEU A 216 -1.85 4.63 -32.56
CA LEU A 216 -0.69 3.79 -32.21
C LEU A 216 0.18 4.44 -31.14
N ASP A 217 0.47 5.74 -31.25
CA ASP A 217 1.26 6.47 -30.26
C ASP A 217 0.54 6.55 -28.91
N PHE A 218 -0.78 6.77 -28.91
CA PHE A 218 -1.57 6.71 -27.69
C PHE A 218 -1.48 5.34 -27.00
N LEU A 219 -1.63 4.25 -27.77
CA LEU A 219 -1.57 2.89 -27.23
C LEU A 219 -0.16 2.53 -26.74
N ARG A 220 0.89 2.98 -27.45
CA ARG A 220 2.29 2.83 -27.02
C ARG A 220 2.55 3.56 -25.71
N GLN A 221 2.00 4.77 -25.53
CA GLN A 221 2.10 5.51 -24.27
C GLN A 221 1.36 4.83 -23.11
N CYS A 222 0.30 4.07 -23.40
CA CYS A 222 -0.42 3.29 -22.38
C CYS A 222 0.30 1.99 -21.97
N GLN A 223 1.26 1.50 -22.77
CA GLN A 223 1.90 0.20 -22.58
C GLN A 223 2.62 0.04 -21.23
N PRO A 224 3.47 0.99 -20.76
CA PRO A 224 4.14 0.83 -19.47
C PRO A 224 3.14 0.73 -18.32
N ARG A 225 2.06 1.54 -18.37
CA ARG A 225 1.00 1.56 -17.37
C ARG A 225 0.18 0.27 -17.36
N MET A 226 -0.09 -0.30 -18.53
CA MET A 226 -0.78 -1.58 -18.65
C MET A 226 0.05 -2.72 -18.04
N ASN A 227 1.37 -2.73 -18.25
CA ASN A 227 2.26 -3.72 -17.65
C ASN A 227 2.26 -3.62 -16.12
N THR A 228 2.34 -2.41 -15.56
CA THR A 228 2.25 -2.18 -14.11
C THR A 228 0.92 -2.65 -13.53
N LEU A 229 -0.21 -2.44 -14.25
CA LEU A 229 -1.53 -2.92 -13.81
C LEU A 229 -1.62 -4.46 -13.84
N ILE A 230 -1.08 -5.10 -14.87
CA ILE A 230 -1.05 -6.56 -14.97
C ILE A 230 -0.18 -7.15 -13.86
N GLU A 231 1.01 -6.58 -13.62
CA GLU A 231 1.88 -6.97 -12.50
C GLU A 231 1.17 -6.79 -11.16
N GLY A 232 0.49 -5.65 -10.97
CA GLY A 232 -0.35 -5.40 -9.79
C GLY A 232 -1.47 -6.42 -9.61
N GLY A 233 -2.12 -6.87 -10.69
CA GLY A 233 -3.18 -7.88 -10.62
C GLY A 233 -2.66 -9.28 -10.33
N VAL A 234 -1.52 -9.66 -10.90
CA VAL A 234 -0.84 -10.90 -10.55
C VAL A 234 -0.43 -10.91 -9.06
N MET A 235 -0.12 -9.74 -8.50
CA MET A 235 0.15 -9.56 -7.07
C MET A 235 -1.10 -9.41 -6.19
N GLY A 236 -2.31 -9.53 -6.74
CA GLY A 236 -3.57 -9.40 -5.99
C GLY A 236 -3.90 -7.97 -5.53
N LYS A 237 -3.24 -6.95 -6.09
CA LYS A 237 -3.47 -5.52 -5.75
C LYS A 237 -4.68 -4.90 -6.46
N ILE A 238 -5.16 -5.51 -7.54
CA ILE A 238 -6.39 -5.17 -8.27
C ILE A 238 -7.32 -6.38 -8.33
N ASP A 239 -8.62 -6.15 -8.48
CA ASP A 239 -9.59 -7.23 -8.59
C ASP A 239 -9.42 -8.03 -9.88
N GLU A 240 -9.89 -9.28 -9.84
CA GLU A 240 -9.76 -10.26 -10.93
C GLU A 240 -10.37 -9.77 -12.24
N ARG A 241 -11.47 -9.02 -12.17
CA ARG A 241 -12.14 -8.43 -13.34
C ARG A 241 -11.28 -7.34 -13.99
N THR A 242 -10.66 -6.46 -13.21
CA THR A 242 -9.72 -5.45 -13.72
C THR A 242 -8.50 -6.11 -14.37
N LEU A 243 -7.98 -7.20 -13.80
CA LEU A 243 -6.87 -7.97 -14.38
C LEU A 243 -7.27 -8.61 -15.72
N GLU A 244 -8.45 -9.23 -15.81
CA GLU A 244 -8.97 -9.79 -17.06
C GLU A 244 -9.12 -8.74 -18.16
N GLU A 245 -9.59 -7.53 -17.82
CA GLU A 245 -9.68 -6.41 -18.75
C GLU A 245 -8.30 -5.97 -19.26
N CYS A 246 -7.30 -5.90 -18.37
CA CYS A 246 -5.92 -5.56 -18.75
C CYS A 246 -5.28 -6.63 -19.65
N LEU A 247 -5.52 -7.91 -19.37
CA LEU A 247 -5.04 -9.04 -20.19
C LEU A 247 -5.71 -9.04 -21.57
N THR A 248 -7.00 -8.72 -21.64
CA THR A 248 -7.74 -8.59 -22.90
C THR A 248 -7.20 -7.44 -23.75
N VAL A 249 -6.88 -6.31 -23.11
CA VAL A 249 -6.24 -5.15 -23.76
C VAL A 249 -4.86 -5.51 -24.32
N ARG A 250 -4.04 -6.26 -23.57
CA ARG A 250 -2.74 -6.75 -24.03
C ARG A 250 -2.86 -7.73 -25.20
N GLY A 251 -3.80 -8.68 -25.13
CA GLY A 251 -4.04 -9.69 -26.17
C GLY A 251 -4.58 -9.12 -27.49
N ALA A 252 -5.15 -7.92 -27.47
CA ALA A 252 -5.75 -7.26 -28.63
C ALA A 252 -4.74 -6.49 -29.52
N GLY A 253 -3.43 -6.66 -29.32
CA GLY A 253 -2.40 -6.19 -30.25
C GLY A 253 -1.60 -4.97 -29.79
N VAL A 254 -1.27 -4.88 -28.50
CA VAL A 254 -0.19 -4.00 -28.00
C VAL A 254 1.00 -4.87 -27.55
N VAL A 255 1.49 -5.73 -28.46
CA VAL A 255 2.84 -6.30 -28.51
C VAL A 255 3.18 -6.57 -29.97
#